data_AF-A0AAN0NFY1-F1
#
_entry.id   AF-A0AAN0NFY1-F1
#
_cell.length_a   1.000
_cell.length_b   1.000
_cell.length_c   1.000
_cell.angle_alpha   90.00
_cell.angle_beta   90.00
_cell.angle_gamma   90.00
#
_symmetry.space_group_name_H-M   'P 1'
#
loop_
_entity.id
_entity.type
_entity.pdbx_description
1 polymer ?
#
loop_
_entity_poly.entity_id
_entity_poly.type
_entity_poly.pdbx_seq_one_letter_code
_entity_poly.pdbx_strand_id
1 'polypeptide(L)'
;MEENVSKRTAGQVKWYDPVKGFGFMTDSVGGQDIQLHANVLRNFGIDTIADGSNIEVTVQQTQRGAQVTEIHSVEEPEPIIVTFKNEFLQVEDYHLEDLPLEPARIKWHDKSKGFGFANIFRNDTDVFLHNEVLMRAAFSDPLPGEAVGLRVIDTERGKLAVQIMSWDQAQSEPDDFKEEARKKYTDIKRDNFDMLRDLDNLLGELSRYISSINDPDRISNDMRYVSAAAKSLQCFVDAHGTSPSSEVPKDLPQTLSERIKSTDWSKVPQVADKIAQLTQRIVDLISRVF
;
A
#
# COMPACT_ATOMS: atom_id res chain seq x y z
N MET A 1 22.77 28.87 -17.97
CA MET A 1 21.98 29.04 -16.73
C MET A 1 20.66 28.37 -17.01
N GLU A 2 20.41 27.19 -16.44
CA GLU A 2 19.08 26.59 -16.53
C GLU A 2 18.14 27.40 -15.63
N GLU A 3 17.13 28.02 -16.23
CA GLU A 3 16.07 28.68 -15.46
C GLU A 3 15.34 27.61 -14.65
N ASN A 4 15.31 27.77 -13.33
CA ASN A 4 14.48 26.96 -12.46
C ASN A 4 13.01 27.28 -12.76
N VAL A 5 12.37 26.48 -13.61
CA VAL A 5 10.96 26.67 -13.96
C VAL A 5 10.11 26.29 -12.74
N SER A 6 9.55 27.31 -12.08
CA SER A 6 8.51 27.14 -11.06
C SER A 6 7.14 27.17 -11.71
N LYS A 7 6.29 26.16 -11.43
CA LYS A 7 4.94 26.03 -11.97
C LYS A 7 3.91 26.00 -10.84
N ARG A 8 2.81 26.75 -10.99
CA ARG A 8 1.66 26.67 -10.10
C ARG A 8 0.83 25.42 -10.44
N THR A 9 0.55 24.60 -9.43
CA THR A 9 -0.07 23.28 -9.57
C THR A 9 -1.06 23.07 -8.44
N ALA A 10 -2.25 22.59 -8.78
CA ALA A 10 -3.22 22.10 -7.79
C ALA A 10 -3.11 20.58 -7.68
N GLY A 11 -3.36 20.05 -6.50
CA GLY A 11 -3.29 18.62 -6.25
C GLY A 11 -3.76 18.25 -4.85
N GLN A 12 -3.50 17.00 -4.48
CA GLN A 12 -3.96 16.43 -3.21
C GLN A 12 -2.77 15.91 -2.40
N VAL A 13 -2.78 16.17 -1.09
CA VAL A 13 -1.80 15.58 -0.17
C VAL A 13 -2.00 14.08 -0.15
N LYS A 14 -0.96 13.35 -0.54
CA LYS A 14 -0.93 11.90 -0.51
C LYS A 14 -0.74 11.46 0.93
N TRP A 15 0.35 11.91 1.55
CA TRP A 15 0.57 11.68 2.97
C TRP A 15 1.48 12.75 3.55
N TYR A 16 1.37 13.01 4.85
CA TYR A 16 2.32 13.86 5.58
C TYR A 16 2.65 13.28 6.95
N ASP A 17 3.95 13.14 7.25
CA ASP A 17 4.44 12.69 8.56
C ASP A 17 4.91 13.90 9.38
N PRO A 18 4.15 14.35 10.40
CA PRO A 18 4.51 15.52 11.20
C PRO A 18 5.74 15.28 12.07
N VAL A 19 6.06 14.02 12.40
CA VAL A 19 7.23 13.67 13.21
C VAL A 19 8.51 13.74 12.35
N LYS A 20 8.45 13.21 11.13
CA LYS A 20 9.58 13.29 10.19
C LYS A 20 9.70 14.65 9.51
N GLY A 21 8.62 15.44 9.47
CA GLY A 21 8.61 16.79 8.91
C GLY A 21 8.59 16.83 7.37
N PHE A 22 8.12 15.77 6.73
CA PHE A 22 7.94 15.75 5.27
C PHE A 22 6.80 14.83 4.86
N GLY A 23 6.32 15.04 3.63
CA GLY A 23 5.27 14.28 2.99
C GLY A 23 5.33 14.41 1.47
N PHE A 24 4.28 13.96 0.81
CA PHE A 24 4.13 14.07 -0.64
C PHE A 24 2.71 14.45 -1.03
N MET A 25 2.58 15.13 -2.16
CA MET A 25 1.32 15.37 -2.84
C MET A 25 1.38 14.83 -4.27
N THR A 26 0.22 14.60 -4.86
CA THR A 26 0.07 14.31 -6.29
C THR A 26 -0.62 15.47 -6.98
N ASP A 27 -0.22 15.77 -8.22
CA ASP A 27 -0.97 16.74 -9.03
C ASP A 27 -2.38 16.23 -9.37
N SER A 28 -3.25 17.14 -9.83
CA SER A 28 -4.64 16.84 -10.19
C SER A 28 -4.80 15.86 -11.36
N VAL A 29 -3.73 15.53 -12.07
CA VAL A 29 -3.73 14.58 -13.20
C VAL A 29 -3.23 13.19 -12.75
N GLY A 30 -2.90 13.02 -11.47
CA GLY A 30 -2.40 11.77 -10.91
C GLY A 30 -0.96 11.44 -11.35
N GLY A 31 -0.17 12.48 -11.60
CA GLY A 31 1.19 12.42 -12.14
C GLY A 31 2.27 12.18 -11.09
N GLN A 32 3.36 12.94 -11.18
CA GLN A 32 4.57 12.77 -10.37
C GLN A 32 4.32 13.09 -8.89
N ASP A 33 4.88 12.27 -7.98
CA ASP A 33 4.93 12.58 -6.55
C ASP A 33 5.78 13.85 -6.33
N ILE A 34 5.18 14.88 -5.71
CA ILE A 34 5.83 16.16 -5.41
C ILE A 34 6.09 16.22 -3.90
N GLN A 35 7.35 16.47 -3.52
CA GLN A 35 7.73 16.49 -2.11
C GLN A 35 7.18 17.74 -1.39
N LEU A 36 6.57 17.52 -0.23
CA LEU A 36 6.05 18.55 0.68
C LEU A 36 6.90 18.57 1.96
N HIS A 37 7.61 19.65 2.23
CA HIS A 37 8.50 19.77 3.40
C HIS A 37 7.83 20.63 4.50
N ALA A 38 8.09 20.33 5.78
CA ALA A 38 7.54 21.07 6.93
C ALA A 38 7.79 22.58 6.88
N ASN A 39 8.90 23.00 6.27
CA ASN A 39 9.20 24.43 6.09
C ASN A 39 8.13 25.16 5.28
N VAL A 40 7.56 24.52 4.27
CA VAL A 40 6.55 25.17 3.43
C VAL A 40 5.24 25.33 4.20
N LEU A 41 4.84 24.29 4.96
CA LEU A 41 3.67 24.35 5.83
C LEU A 41 3.80 25.47 6.88
N ARG A 42 4.96 25.54 7.53
CA ARG A 42 5.26 26.62 8.50
C ARG A 42 5.24 28.00 7.88
N ASN A 43 5.74 28.15 6.65
CA ASN A 43 5.68 29.42 5.92
C ASN A 43 4.24 29.82 5.57
N PHE A 44 3.37 28.84 5.31
CA PHE A 44 1.93 29.07 5.12
C PHE A 44 1.18 29.36 6.43
N GLY A 45 1.76 28.96 7.57
CA GLY A 45 1.21 29.22 8.91
C GLY A 45 0.52 28.02 9.56
N ILE A 46 0.79 26.80 9.09
CA ILE A 46 0.27 25.56 9.67
C ILE A 46 1.40 24.59 10.03
N ASP A 47 1.21 23.79 11.08
CA ASP A 47 2.24 22.85 11.57
C ASP A 47 2.10 21.45 10.95
N THR A 48 0.90 21.09 10.51
CA THR A 48 0.58 19.81 9.89
C THR A 48 -0.49 19.99 8.82
N ILE A 49 -0.68 18.96 8.00
CA ILE A 49 -1.73 18.89 7.00
C ILE A 49 -2.31 17.48 6.98
N ALA A 50 -3.62 17.37 6.79
CA ALA A 50 -4.29 16.08 6.71
C ALA A 50 -4.04 15.40 5.35
N ASP A 51 -3.91 14.08 5.37
CA ASP A 51 -3.92 13.27 4.16
C ASP A 51 -5.24 13.49 3.41
N GLY A 52 -5.18 13.57 2.08
CA GLY A 52 -6.34 13.87 1.25
C GLY A 52 -6.71 15.36 1.14
N SER A 53 -6.01 16.27 1.83
CA SER A 53 -6.25 17.72 1.70
C SER A 53 -5.98 18.21 0.28
N ASN A 54 -6.86 19.06 -0.25
CA ASN A 54 -6.64 19.72 -1.53
C ASN A 54 -5.76 20.95 -1.32
N ILE A 55 -4.68 21.05 -2.09
CA ILE A 55 -3.72 22.15 -1.97
C ILE A 55 -3.38 22.75 -3.34
N GLU A 56 -3.24 24.07 -3.36
CA GLU A 56 -2.68 24.79 -4.49
C GLU A 56 -1.28 25.28 -4.15
N VAL A 57 -0.29 24.96 -4.98
CA VAL A 57 1.13 25.13 -4.65
C VAL A 57 1.95 25.69 -5.81
N THR A 58 3.09 26.30 -5.50
CA THR A 58 4.19 26.46 -6.44
C THR A 58 5.14 25.27 -6.34
N VAL A 59 5.41 24.63 -7.48
CA VAL A 59 6.31 23.48 -7.60
C VAL A 59 7.54 23.89 -8.40
N GLN A 60 8.72 23.50 -7.93
CA GLN A 60 9.98 23.69 -8.63
C GLN A 60 10.62 22.33 -8.94
N GLN A 61 11.14 22.18 -10.16
CA GLN A 61 11.93 21.01 -10.50
C GLN A 61 13.36 21.16 -9.98
N THR A 62 13.81 20.18 -9.21
CA THR A 62 15.19 20.14 -8.69
C THR A 62 15.91 18.89 -9.17
N GLN A 63 17.23 18.81 -8.92
CA GLN A 63 18.02 17.59 -9.17
C GLN A 63 17.52 16.39 -8.34
N ARG A 64 16.75 16.62 -7.27
CA ARG A 64 16.20 15.58 -6.38
C ARG A 64 14.72 15.26 -6.68
N GLY A 65 14.13 15.87 -7.71
CA GLY A 65 12.72 15.72 -8.08
C GLY A 65 11.92 17.00 -7.89
N ALA A 66 10.61 16.89 -8.11
CA ALA A 66 9.66 18.00 -7.95
C ALA A 66 9.44 18.29 -6.46
N GLN A 67 9.55 19.56 -6.08
CA GLN A 67 9.39 19.99 -4.69
C GLN A 67 8.45 21.19 -4.60
N VAL A 68 7.59 21.18 -3.58
CA VAL A 68 6.79 22.35 -3.24
C VAL A 68 7.69 23.43 -2.67
N THR A 69 7.58 24.64 -3.19
CA THR A 69 8.29 25.83 -2.68
C THR A 69 7.38 26.78 -1.92
N GLU A 70 6.10 26.80 -2.24
CA GLU A 70 5.10 27.70 -1.65
C GLU A 70 3.71 27.06 -1.70
N ILE A 71 2.91 27.29 -0.67
CA ILE A 71 1.48 26.91 -0.61
C ILE A 71 0.65 28.18 -0.74
N HIS A 72 -0.35 28.16 -1.62
CA HIS A 72 -1.27 29.27 -1.86
C HIS A 72 -2.61 29.06 -1.16
N SER A 73 -3.08 27.83 -1.11
CA SER A 73 -4.30 27.45 -0.40
C SER A 73 -4.22 26.03 0.13
N VAL A 74 -4.92 25.81 1.24
CA VAL A 74 -5.19 24.49 1.81
C VAL A 74 -6.68 24.43 2.06
N GLU A 75 -7.32 23.43 1.49
CA GLU A 75 -8.70 23.07 1.76
C GLU A 75 -8.68 21.74 2.50
N GLU A 76 -9.29 21.72 3.68
CA GLU A 76 -9.50 20.49 4.44
C GLU A 76 -10.25 19.47 3.56
N PRO A 77 -9.94 18.17 3.69
CA PRO A 77 -10.57 17.16 2.87
C PRO A 77 -12.10 17.19 3.12
N GLU A 78 -12.90 17.30 2.04
CA GLU A 78 -14.36 17.29 2.15
C GLU A 78 -14.84 16.03 2.89
N PRO A 79 -15.84 16.12 3.80
CA PRO A 79 -16.32 14.96 4.56
C PRO A 79 -16.65 13.79 3.64
N ILE A 80 -16.34 12.57 4.09
CA ILE A 80 -16.51 11.39 3.24
C ILE A 80 -17.99 11.13 3.07
N ILE A 81 -18.51 11.49 1.90
CA ILE A 81 -19.81 11.05 1.46
C ILE A 81 -19.60 9.78 0.62
N VAL A 82 -19.68 8.61 1.25
CA VAL A 82 -19.71 7.36 0.49
C VAL A 82 -21.05 7.31 -0.23
N THR A 83 -21.02 7.59 -1.54
CA THR A 83 -22.22 7.54 -2.37
C THR A 83 -22.47 6.10 -2.77
N PHE A 84 -23.45 5.46 -2.12
CA PHE A 84 -23.81 4.08 -2.42
C PHE A 84 -25.16 4.03 -3.13
N LYS A 85 -25.16 4.07 -4.48
CA LYS A 85 -26.36 3.97 -5.33
C LYS A 85 -27.61 4.67 -4.75
N ASN A 86 -27.46 5.97 -4.43
CA ASN A 86 -28.49 6.91 -3.94
C ASN A 86 -28.69 7.01 -2.41
N GLU A 87 -27.84 6.40 -1.59
CA GLU A 87 -27.75 6.67 -0.16
C GLU A 87 -26.44 7.40 0.17
N PHE A 88 -26.54 8.43 1.01
CA PHE A 88 -25.41 9.21 1.50
C PHE A 88 -25.03 8.68 2.89
N LEU A 89 -23.89 8.01 3.00
CA LEU A 89 -23.29 7.69 4.29
C LEU A 89 -22.18 8.70 4.55
N GLN A 90 -22.35 9.52 5.60
CA GLN A 90 -21.28 10.36 6.12
C GLN A 90 -20.44 9.49 7.05
N VAL A 91 -19.18 9.28 6.69
CA VAL A 91 -18.30 8.41 7.50
C VAL A 91 -18.05 9.00 8.88
N GLU A 92 -18.13 10.32 9.01
CA GLU A 92 -17.99 11.05 10.27
C GLU A 92 -19.08 10.73 11.29
N ASP A 93 -20.22 10.17 10.87
CA ASP A 93 -21.26 9.66 11.77
C ASP A 93 -20.80 8.41 12.54
N TYR A 94 -19.72 7.77 12.08
CA TYR A 94 -19.12 6.61 12.72
C TYR A 94 -17.85 7.07 13.45
N HIS A 95 -17.81 6.89 14.77
CA HIS A 95 -16.58 7.06 15.54
C HIS A 95 -15.58 5.98 15.11
N LEU A 96 -14.74 6.29 14.10
CA LEU A 96 -13.84 5.32 13.49
C LEU A 96 -12.97 4.62 14.54
N GLU A 97 -12.50 5.36 15.54
CA GLU A 97 -11.70 4.87 16.66
C GLU A 97 -12.34 3.71 17.44
N ASP A 98 -13.68 3.64 17.48
CA ASP A 98 -14.45 2.61 18.18
C ASP A 98 -14.64 1.33 17.34
N LEU A 99 -14.41 1.40 16.02
CA LEU A 99 -14.55 0.24 15.14
C LEU A 99 -13.28 -0.62 15.18
N PRO A 100 -13.38 -1.95 15.31
CA PRO A 100 -12.19 -2.79 15.30
C PRO A 100 -11.45 -2.71 13.97
N LEU A 101 -10.12 -2.71 14.03
CA LEU A 101 -9.27 -2.80 12.86
C LEU A 101 -9.10 -4.27 12.47
N GLU A 102 -9.78 -4.67 11.40
CA GLU A 102 -9.80 -6.03 10.91
C GLU A 102 -8.67 -6.28 9.90
N PRO A 103 -7.86 -7.34 10.08
CA PRO A 103 -6.83 -7.71 9.13
C PRO A 103 -7.47 -8.29 7.88
N ALA A 104 -7.09 -7.79 6.71
CA ALA A 104 -7.73 -8.12 5.45
C ALA A 104 -6.74 -8.14 4.28
N ARG A 105 -7.25 -8.62 3.13
CA ARG A 105 -6.57 -8.56 1.84
C ARG A 105 -7.47 -7.94 0.78
N ILE A 106 -6.88 -7.19 -0.14
CA ILE A 106 -7.59 -6.73 -1.34
C ILE A 106 -7.93 -7.94 -2.20
N LYS A 107 -9.21 -8.11 -2.54
CA LYS A 107 -9.67 -9.17 -3.45
C LYS A 107 -9.49 -8.71 -4.90
N TRP A 108 -10.00 -7.51 -5.20
CA TRP A 108 -9.82 -6.82 -6.47
C TRP A 108 -10.25 -5.36 -6.34
N HIS A 109 -9.76 -4.51 -7.24
CA HIS A 109 -10.17 -3.11 -7.33
C HIS A 109 -10.28 -2.70 -8.81
N ASP A 110 -11.32 -1.92 -9.13
CA ASP A 110 -11.51 -1.35 -10.45
C ASP A 110 -11.62 0.17 -10.33
N LYS A 111 -10.48 0.84 -10.53
CA LYS A 111 -10.37 2.31 -10.47
C LYS A 111 -11.31 3.02 -11.44
N SER A 112 -11.57 2.42 -12.61
CA SER A 112 -12.47 3.01 -13.62
C SER A 112 -13.93 3.01 -13.17
N LYS A 113 -14.31 1.99 -12.39
CA LYS A 113 -15.65 1.89 -11.79
C LYS A 113 -15.76 2.59 -10.44
N GLY A 114 -14.63 2.95 -9.82
CA GLY A 114 -14.58 3.66 -8.55
C GLY A 114 -14.83 2.78 -7.32
N PHE A 115 -14.70 1.45 -7.44
CA PHE A 115 -14.88 0.55 -6.31
C PHE A 115 -14.12 -0.79 -6.46
N GLY A 116 -14.07 -1.54 -5.37
CA GLY A 116 -13.47 -2.86 -5.28
C GLY A 116 -14.02 -3.66 -4.11
N PHE A 117 -13.36 -4.77 -3.80
CA PHE A 117 -13.67 -5.60 -2.65
C PHE A 117 -12.39 -6.08 -1.95
N ALA A 118 -12.51 -6.29 -0.65
CA ALA A 118 -11.52 -6.97 0.19
C ALA A 118 -12.16 -8.14 0.94
N ASN A 119 -11.32 -9.03 1.45
CA ASN A 119 -11.71 -10.13 2.33
C ASN A 119 -11.00 -9.99 3.67
N ILE A 120 -11.76 -10.06 4.75
CA ILE A 120 -11.21 -10.18 6.10
C ILE A 120 -10.61 -11.59 6.24
N PHE A 121 -9.48 -11.74 6.90
CA PHE A 121 -8.89 -13.07 7.07
C PHE A 121 -9.78 -13.98 7.94
N ARG A 122 -9.75 -15.29 7.67
CA ARG A 122 -10.59 -16.32 8.32
C ARG A 122 -12.10 -16.15 8.10
N ASN A 123 -12.49 -15.13 7.36
CA ASN A 123 -13.86 -14.82 7.03
C ASN A 123 -13.94 -14.37 5.57
N ASP A 124 -14.35 -15.26 4.67
CA ASP A 124 -14.52 -14.96 3.23
C ASP A 124 -15.64 -13.93 2.93
N THR A 125 -16.09 -13.16 3.93
CA THR A 125 -17.01 -12.04 3.71
C THR A 125 -16.34 -11.01 2.81
N ASP A 126 -17.03 -10.69 1.72
CA ASP A 126 -16.68 -9.61 0.83
C ASP A 126 -17.02 -8.27 1.49
N VAL A 127 -16.00 -7.46 1.73
CA VAL A 127 -16.12 -6.08 2.21
C VAL A 127 -16.03 -5.15 1.01
N PHE A 128 -17.04 -4.32 0.82
CA PHE A 128 -17.05 -3.32 -0.24
C PHE A 128 -16.02 -2.22 0.03
N LEU A 129 -15.23 -1.89 -0.98
CA LEU A 129 -14.24 -0.80 -0.97
C LEU A 129 -14.68 0.29 -1.94
N HIS A 130 -14.96 1.48 -1.44
CA HIS A 130 -15.18 2.65 -2.28
C HIS A 130 -13.84 3.33 -2.61
N ASN A 131 -13.67 3.87 -3.82
CA ASN A 131 -12.43 4.53 -4.23
C ASN A 131 -12.09 5.75 -3.37
N GLU A 132 -13.09 6.43 -2.81
CA GLU A 132 -12.87 7.53 -1.85
C GLU A 132 -12.13 7.07 -0.58
N VAL A 133 -12.45 5.88 -0.07
CA VAL A 133 -11.79 5.29 1.11
C VAL A 133 -10.32 4.98 0.79
N LEU A 134 -10.03 4.52 -0.44
CA LEU A 134 -8.69 4.25 -0.93
C LEU A 134 -7.87 5.54 -1.14
N MET A 135 -8.47 6.57 -1.75
CA MET A 135 -7.81 7.85 -2.03
C MET A 135 -7.30 8.52 -0.75
N ARG A 136 -8.09 8.51 0.31
CA ARG A 136 -7.72 9.11 1.61
C ARG A 136 -6.63 8.35 2.34
N ALA A 137 -6.59 7.04 2.18
CA ALA A 137 -5.50 6.21 2.69
C ALA A 137 -4.23 6.29 1.81
N ALA A 138 -4.21 7.15 0.79
CA ALA A 138 -3.17 7.22 -0.22
C ALA A 138 -2.95 5.92 -1.02
N PHE A 139 -3.94 5.03 -1.04
CA PHE A 139 -3.93 3.79 -1.81
C PHE A 139 -4.37 4.07 -3.25
N SER A 140 -3.45 4.54 -4.08
CA SER A 140 -3.78 4.99 -5.44
C SER A 140 -4.09 3.86 -6.44
N ASP A 141 -3.60 2.65 -6.15
CA ASP A 141 -3.76 1.45 -6.98
C ASP A 141 -3.51 0.16 -6.17
N PRO A 142 -4.46 -0.24 -5.29
CA PRO A 142 -4.30 -1.43 -4.48
C PRO A 142 -4.25 -2.70 -5.35
N LEU A 143 -3.26 -3.55 -5.09
CA LEU A 143 -3.08 -4.80 -5.83
C LEU A 143 -3.95 -5.91 -5.26
N PRO A 144 -4.52 -6.80 -6.09
CA PRO A 144 -5.09 -8.05 -5.60
C PRO A 144 -4.07 -8.81 -4.73
N GLY A 145 -4.52 -9.22 -3.54
CA GLY A 145 -3.69 -9.85 -2.52
C GLY A 145 -2.96 -8.87 -1.60
N GLU A 146 -3.05 -7.56 -1.77
CA GLU A 146 -2.38 -6.59 -0.89
C GLU A 146 -2.95 -6.61 0.53
N ALA A 147 -2.05 -6.63 1.52
CA ALA A 147 -2.39 -6.70 2.93
C ALA A 147 -2.79 -5.33 3.48
N VAL A 148 -3.95 -5.27 4.12
CA VAL A 148 -4.53 -4.02 4.62
C VAL A 148 -5.20 -4.23 5.97
N GLY A 149 -5.30 -3.16 6.75
CA GLY A 149 -6.23 -3.08 7.88
C GLY A 149 -7.50 -2.38 7.44
N LEU A 150 -8.66 -2.89 7.82
CA LEU A 150 -9.98 -2.31 7.51
C LEU A 150 -10.78 -2.03 8.77
N ARG A 151 -11.38 -0.84 8.86
CA ARG A 151 -12.52 -0.63 9.75
C ARG A 151 -13.79 -0.76 8.95
N VAL A 152 -14.72 -1.59 9.43
CA VAL A 152 -15.85 -2.08 8.64
C VAL A 152 -17.15 -1.90 9.40
N ILE A 153 -18.19 -1.49 8.68
CA ILE A 153 -19.57 -1.38 9.21
C ILE A 153 -20.51 -2.34 8.48
N ASP A 154 -21.55 -2.79 9.17
CA ASP A 154 -22.64 -3.54 8.58
C ASP A 154 -23.69 -2.59 7.98
N THR A 155 -24.06 -2.83 6.72
CA THR A 155 -25.11 -2.10 6.01
C THR A 155 -26.18 -3.07 5.51
N GLU A 156 -27.32 -2.56 5.03
CA GLU A 156 -28.38 -3.41 4.44
C GLU A 156 -27.91 -4.23 3.24
N ARG A 157 -26.80 -3.83 2.60
CA ARG A 157 -26.27 -4.46 1.38
C ARG A 157 -24.96 -5.22 1.63
N GLY A 158 -24.58 -5.42 2.90
CA GLY A 158 -23.38 -6.13 3.30
C GLY A 158 -22.37 -5.24 4.02
N LYS A 159 -21.13 -5.71 4.11
CA LYS A 159 -20.07 -5.01 4.82
C LYS A 159 -19.45 -3.90 3.96
N LEU A 160 -19.29 -2.71 4.55
CA LEU A 160 -18.66 -1.55 3.92
C LEU A 160 -17.39 -1.18 4.68
N ALA A 161 -16.27 -1.04 3.97
CA ALA A 161 -15.09 -0.43 4.55
C ALA A 161 -15.31 1.09 4.67
N VAL A 162 -15.11 1.61 5.88
CA VAL A 162 -15.15 3.05 6.18
C VAL A 162 -13.75 3.63 6.38
N GLN A 163 -12.76 2.77 6.63
CA GLN A 163 -11.36 3.13 6.67
C GLN A 163 -10.50 1.98 6.13
N ILE A 164 -9.42 2.33 5.43
CA ILE A 164 -8.38 1.41 5.01
C ILE A 164 -7.02 2.00 5.36
N MET A 165 -6.06 1.15 5.68
CA MET A 165 -4.66 1.53 5.87
C MET A 165 -3.75 0.38 5.47
N SER A 166 -2.49 0.69 5.19
CA SER A 166 -1.51 -0.37 4.91
C SER A 166 -1.30 -1.21 6.16
N TRP A 167 -0.98 -2.49 5.99
CA TRP A 167 -0.75 -3.35 7.16
C TRP A 167 0.37 -2.83 8.06
N ASP A 168 1.41 -2.22 7.50
CA ASP A 168 2.50 -1.60 8.27
C ASP A 168 1.98 -0.44 9.16
N GLN A 169 1.09 0.39 8.62
CA GLN A 169 0.43 1.47 9.39
C GLN A 169 -0.51 0.89 10.47
N ALA A 170 -1.31 -0.12 10.11
CA ALA A 170 -2.18 -0.83 11.04
C ALA A 170 -1.40 -1.38 12.24
N GLN A 171 -0.19 -1.91 12.02
CA GLN A 171 0.66 -2.39 13.10
C GLN A 171 1.16 -1.27 14.04
N SER A 172 1.35 -0.06 13.51
CA SER A 172 1.82 1.09 14.27
C SER A 172 0.75 1.79 15.11
N GLU A 173 -0.55 1.54 14.85
CA GLU A 173 -1.61 2.14 15.68
C GLU A 173 -1.53 1.66 17.15
N PRO A 174 -1.69 2.55 18.12
CA PRO A 174 -1.86 2.15 19.51
C PRO A 174 -3.20 1.43 19.64
N ASP A 175 -3.17 0.14 19.98
CA ASP A 175 -4.37 -0.68 20.04
C ASP A 175 -4.30 -1.52 21.32
N ASP A 176 -5.25 -1.32 22.24
CA ASP A 176 -5.32 -2.00 23.55
C ASP A 176 -5.39 -3.53 23.40
N PHE A 177 -5.78 -4.03 22.21
CA PHE A 177 -5.83 -5.47 21.87
C PHE A 177 -4.46 -6.11 21.55
N LYS A 178 -3.44 -5.33 21.21
CA LYS A 178 -2.14 -5.86 20.74
C LYS A 178 -1.32 -6.52 21.85
N GLU A 179 -1.57 -6.17 23.11
CA GLU A 179 -0.74 -6.61 24.24
C GLU A 179 -1.03 -8.06 24.65
N GLU A 180 -2.29 -8.50 24.52
CA GLU A 180 -2.72 -9.86 24.86
C GLU A 180 -2.44 -10.86 23.73
N ALA A 181 -2.54 -10.40 22.47
CA ALA A 181 -2.11 -11.15 21.30
C ALA A 181 -0.59 -11.40 21.34
N ARG A 182 0.24 -10.37 21.55
CA ARG A 182 1.71 -10.48 21.65
C ARG A 182 2.17 -11.46 22.74
N LYS A 183 1.47 -11.57 23.87
CA LYS A 183 1.80 -12.51 24.96
C LYS A 183 1.53 -13.98 24.62
N LYS A 184 0.68 -14.26 23.64
CA LYS A 184 0.28 -15.63 23.25
C LYS A 184 1.20 -16.25 22.18
N TYR A 185 2.07 -15.45 21.56
CA TYR A 185 2.77 -15.79 20.31
C TYR A 185 4.25 -16.13 20.44
N THR A 186 4.79 -16.35 21.64
CA THR A 186 6.23 -16.56 21.80
C THR A 186 6.77 -17.88 21.22
N ASP A 187 5.95 -18.92 21.04
CA ASP A 187 6.51 -20.27 20.81
C ASP A 187 6.10 -20.95 19.48
N ILE A 188 5.10 -20.44 18.75
CA ILE A 188 4.68 -21.06 17.48
C ILE A 188 5.28 -20.28 16.29
N LYS A 189 6.55 -20.62 16.01
CA LYS A 189 7.27 -20.49 14.71
C LYS A 189 7.89 -19.14 14.34
N ARG A 190 8.90 -18.72 15.11
CA ARG A 190 9.93 -17.75 14.68
C ARG A 190 10.49 -18.06 13.27
N ASP A 191 10.66 -19.35 12.95
CA ASP A 191 11.18 -19.79 11.64
C ASP A 191 10.24 -19.47 10.46
N ASN A 192 8.92 -19.59 10.62
CA ASN A 192 7.98 -19.24 9.54
C ASN A 192 7.93 -17.73 9.30
N PHE A 193 8.01 -16.96 10.38
CA PHE A 193 8.07 -15.50 10.34
C PHE A 193 9.37 -15.02 9.68
N ASP A 194 10.49 -15.61 10.06
CA ASP A 194 11.79 -15.31 9.47
C ASP A 194 11.80 -15.68 7.98
N MET A 195 11.19 -16.81 7.58
CA MET A 195 11.07 -17.20 6.16
C MET A 195 10.17 -16.25 5.34
N LEU A 196 9.04 -15.80 5.87
CA LEU A 196 8.16 -14.85 5.16
C LEU A 196 8.81 -13.46 5.03
N ARG A 197 9.51 -13.01 6.08
CA ARG A 197 10.31 -11.78 6.04
C ARG A 197 11.47 -11.89 5.05
N ASP A 198 12.16 -13.02 5.03
CA ASP A 198 13.26 -13.27 4.08
C ASP A 198 12.73 -13.29 2.63
N LEU A 199 11.51 -13.82 2.41
CA LEU A 199 10.86 -13.80 1.11
C LEU A 199 10.57 -12.38 0.65
N ASP A 200 9.96 -11.54 1.49
CA ASP A 200 9.67 -10.14 1.14
C ASP A 200 10.95 -9.34 0.86
N ASN A 201 12.00 -9.55 1.67
CA ASN A 201 13.31 -8.95 1.44
C ASN A 201 13.91 -9.35 0.08
N LEU A 202 13.87 -10.63 -0.28
CA LEU A 202 14.37 -11.14 -1.56
C LEU A 202 13.57 -10.60 -2.75
N LEU A 203 12.25 -10.51 -2.62
CA LEU A 203 11.38 -9.91 -3.64
C LEU A 203 11.67 -8.42 -3.82
N GLY A 204 11.90 -7.69 -2.73
CA GLY A 204 12.28 -6.29 -2.76
C GLY A 204 13.67 -6.05 -3.37
N GLU A 205 14.64 -6.94 -3.10
CA GLU A 205 15.96 -6.92 -3.77
C GLU A 205 15.83 -7.18 -5.27
N LEU A 206 15.04 -8.19 -5.65
CA LEU A 206 14.82 -8.57 -7.03
C LEU A 206 14.11 -7.45 -7.81
N SER A 207 13.07 -6.84 -7.22
CA SER A 207 12.34 -5.70 -7.80
C SER A 207 13.27 -4.50 -8.05
N ARG A 208 14.04 -4.07 -7.04
CA ARG A 208 15.01 -2.97 -7.20
C ARG A 208 16.06 -3.26 -8.28
N TYR A 209 16.48 -4.51 -8.38
CA TYR A 209 17.46 -4.93 -9.37
C TYR A 209 16.87 -4.96 -10.78
N ILE A 210 15.64 -5.45 -10.95
CA ILE A 210 14.90 -5.42 -12.22
C ILE A 210 14.66 -3.99 -12.70
N SER A 211 14.23 -3.10 -11.80
CA SER A 211 14.02 -1.67 -12.11
C SER A 211 15.28 -0.94 -12.57
N SER A 212 16.47 -1.52 -12.36
CA SER A 212 17.75 -0.96 -12.83
C SER A 212 18.12 -1.33 -14.27
N ILE A 213 17.29 -2.10 -14.98
CA ILE A 213 17.58 -2.65 -16.32
C ILE A 213 16.56 -2.13 -17.34
N ASN A 214 16.98 -1.96 -18.59
CA ASN A 214 16.34 -1.16 -19.64
C ASN A 214 15.08 -1.77 -20.32
N ASP A 215 14.30 -2.60 -19.62
CA ASP A 215 12.87 -2.91 -19.91
C ASP A 215 12.18 -3.49 -18.63
N PRO A 216 11.92 -2.64 -17.62
CA PRO A 216 11.64 -3.07 -16.24
C PRO A 216 10.15 -3.29 -15.92
N ASP A 217 9.23 -2.77 -16.73
CA ASP A 217 7.83 -2.58 -16.31
C ASP A 217 7.04 -3.89 -16.18
N ARG A 218 7.26 -4.84 -17.08
CA ARG A 218 6.48 -6.08 -17.12
C ARG A 218 6.89 -7.10 -16.05
N ILE A 219 8.17 -7.16 -15.71
CA ILE A 219 8.68 -8.05 -14.63
C ILE A 219 8.44 -7.39 -13.26
N SER A 220 8.50 -6.05 -13.19
CA SER A 220 8.13 -5.28 -11.99
C SER A 220 6.70 -5.58 -11.53
N ASN A 221 5.72 -5.64 -12.46
CA ASN A 221 4.33 -5.92 -12.09
C ASN A 221 4.13 -7.32 -11.49
N ASP A 222 4.70 -8.37 -12.08
CA ASP A 222 4.57 -9.72 -11.53
C ASP A 222 5.21 -9.83 -10.14
N MET A 223 6.35 -9.15 -9.92
CA MET A 223 7.02 -9.12 -8.60
C MET A 223 6.22 -8.36 -7.54
N ARG A 224 5.51 -7.29 -7.93
CA ARG A 224 4.60 -6.58 -7.03
C ARG A 224 3.47 -7.47 -6.53
N TYR A 225 2.89 -8.33 -7.39
CA TYR A 225 1.89 -9.31 -6.98
C TYR A 225 2.42 -10.32 -5.96
N VAL A 226 3.63 -10.84 -6.17
CA VAL A 226 4.22 -11.81 -5.23
C VAL A 226 4.54 -11.15 -3.88
N SER A 227 5.04 -9.92 -3.87
CA SER A 227 5.25 -9.17 -2.61
C SER A 227 3.92 -8.89 -1.90
N ALA A 228 2.87 -8.51 -2.62
CA ALA A 228 1.53 -8.35 -2.05
C ALA A 228 1.05 -9.64 -1.38
N ALA A 229 1.19 -10.79 -2.05
CA ALA A 229 0.84 -12.10 -1.50
C ALA A 229 1.67 -12.46 -0.26
N ALA A 230 2.98 -12.22 -0.28
CA ALA A 230 3.87 -12.47 0.87
C ALA A 230 3.47 -11.61 2.08
N LYS A 231 3.20 -10.32 1.87
CA LYS A 231 2.72 -9.40 2.90
C LYS A 231 1.35 -9.79 3.46
N SER A 232 0.47 -10.33 2.63
CA SER A 232 -0.84 -10.83 3.04
C SER A 232 -0.72 -12.06 3.93
N LEU A 233 0.19 -12.98 3.61
CA LEU A 233 0.53 -14.10 4.48
C LEU A 233 1.13 -13.62 5.80
N GLN A 234 2.02 -12.63 5.75
CA GLN A 234 2.60 -12.02 6.93
C GLN A 234 1.51 -11.41 7.82
N CYS A 235 0.60 -10.62 7.23
CA CYS A 235 -0.55 -10.04 7.92
C CYS A 235 -1.43 -11.08 8.61
N PHE A 236 -1.74 -12.19 7.92
CA PHE A 236 -2.47 -13.30 8.52
C PHE A 236 -1.74 -13.87 9.74
N VAL A 237 -0.44 -14.11 9.61
CA VAL A 237 0.38 -14.66 10.70
C VAL A 237 0.49 -13.67 11.85
N ASP A 238 0.62 -12.38 11.58
CA ASP A 238 0.68 -11.33 12.60
C ASP A 238 -0.61 -11.24 13.41
N ALA A 239 -1.76 -11.29 12.73
CA ALA A 239 -3.06 -11.19 13.36
C ALA A 239 -3.43 -12.45 14.17
N HIS A 240 -3.03 -13.62 13.69
CA HIS A 240 -3.60 -14.87 14.15
C HIS A 240 -2.59 -15.89 14.71
N GLY A 241 -1.29 -15.67 14.51
CA GLY A 241 -0.14 -16.49 14.93
C GLY A 241 -0.26 -17.98 14.63
N THR A 242 -0.89 -18.31 13.52
CA THR A 242 -1.02 -19.69 13.01
C THR A 242 -0.68 -19.74 11.54
N SER A 243 -0.36 -20.93 11.04
CA SER A 243 -0.07 -21.17 9.62
C SER A 243 -1.29 -20.84 8.73
N PRO A 244 -1.13 -20.10 7.61
CA PRO A 244 -2.22 -19.67 6.73
C PRO A 244 -2.68 -20.78 5.76
N SER A 245 -2.63 -22.07 6.10
CA SER A 245 -2.74 -23.18 5.12
C SER A 245 -3.99 -23.17 4.24
N SER A 246 -5.10 -22.54 4.68
CA SER A 246 -6.32 -22.34 3.89
C SER A 246 -6.44 -20.95 3.22
N GLU A 247 -5.56 -20.03 3.61
CA GLU A 247 -5.58 -18.59 3.29
C GLU A 247 -4.48 -18.18 2.32
N VAL A 248 -3.61 -19.14 1.95
CA VAL A 248 -2.64 -18.98 0.87
C VAL A 248 -3.38 -18.70 -0.44
N PRO A 249 -3.06 -17.61 -1.16
CA PRO A 249 -3.54 -17.42 -2.52
C PRO A 249 -3.23 -18.66 -3.35
N LYS A 250 -4.27 -19.35 -3.81
CA LYS A 250 -4.14 -20.63 -4.54
C LYS A 250 -3.42 -20.48 -5.88
N ASP A 251 -3.35 -19.25 -6.38
CA ASP A 251 -2.74 -18.88 -7.63
C ASP A 251 -1.59 -17.90 -7.38
N LEU A 252 -0.48 -18.39 -6.81
CA LEU A 252 0.81 -17.77 -7.15
C LEU A 252 0.95 -17.88 -8.68
N PRO A 253 1.29 -16.79 -9.41
CA PRO A 253 1.28 -16.84 -10.86
C PRO A 253 2.22 -17.95 -11.38
N GLN A 254 1.66 -19.09 -11.81
CA GLN A 254 2.44 -20.17 -12.44
C GLN A 254 3.21 -19.65 -13.65
N THR A 255 2.60 -18.68 -14.32
CA THR A 255 3.19 -17.87 -15.40
C THR A 255 4.51 -17.23 -15.01
N LEU A 256 4.72 -16.82 -13.76
CA LEU A 256 5.98 -16.22 -13.33
C LEU A 256 7.10 -17.26 -13.32
N SER A 257 6.87 -18.41 -12.67
CA SER A 257 7.81 -19.54 -12.60
C SER A 257 8.18 -20.05 -14.00
N GLU A 258 7.20 -20.19 -14.88
CA GLU A 258 7.41 -20.62 -16.27
C GLU A 258 8.12 -19.56 -17.11
N ARG A 259 7.76 -18.27 -16.97
CA ARG A 259 8.40 -17.16 -17.71
C ARG A 259 9.85 -16.95 -17.32
N ILE A 260 10.18 -17.09 -16.03
CA ILE A 260 11.57 -17.07 -15.54
C ILE A 260 12.36 -18.20 -16.20
N LYS A 261 11.81 -19.42 -16.20
CA LYS A 261 12.48 -20.61 -16.77
C LYS A 261 12.66 -20.51 -18.29
N SER A 262 11.74 -19.85 -18.99
CA SER A 262 11.76 -19.71 -20.45
C SER A 262 12.54 -18.50 -20.96
N THR A 263 13.02 -17.62 -20.07
CA THR A 263 13.75 -16.41 -20.47
C THR A 263 15.17 -16.78 -20.90
N ASP A 264 15.62 -16.27 -22.05
CA ASP A 264 16.98 -16.47 -22.55
C ASP A 264 17.96 -15.52 -21.84
N TRP A 265 18.40 -15.97 -20.66
CA TRP A 265 19.29 -15.25 -19.75
C TRP A 265 20.71 -15.03 -20.30
N SER A 266 21.09 -15.73 -21.37
CA SER A 266 22.42 -15.62 -21.99
C SER A 266 22.72 -14.25 -22.61
N LYS A 267 21.69 -13.41 -22.79
CA LYS A 267 21.78 -12.08 -23.43
C LYS A 267 22.00 -10.91 -22.46
N VAL A 268 22.02 -11.15 -21.15
CA VAL A 268 22.09 -10.06 -20.16
C VAL A 268 23.33 -10.27 -19.25
N PRO A 269 24.47 -9.61 -19.51
CA PRO A 269 25.72 -9.87 -18.79
C PRO A 269 25.61 -9.51 -17.31
N GLN A 270 26.18 -10.34 -16.41
CA GLN A 270 26.25 -10.27 -14.92
C GLN A 270 24.91 -10.14 -14.16
N VAL A 271 23.95 -9.45 -14.75
CA VAL A 271 22.60 -9.17 -14.30
C VAL A 271 21.71 -10.41 -14.36
N ALA A 272 21.86 -11.25 -15.39
CA ALA A 272 21.14 -12.52 -15.49
C ALA A 272 21.44 -13.47 -14.32
N ASP A 273 22.69 -13.54 -13.89
CA ASP A 273 23.13 -14.48 -12.86
C ASP A 273 22.60 -14.08 -11.47
N LYS A 274 22.65 -12.79 -11.14
CA LYS A 274 22.09 -12.29 -9.87
C LYS A 274 20.56 -12.40 -9.82
N ILE A 275 19.87 -12.18 -10.94
CA ILE A 275 18.42 -12.42 -11.05
C ILE A 275 18.11 -13.90 -10.87
N ALA A 276 18.83 -14.79 -11.56
CA ALA A 276 18.64 -16.23 -11.44
C ALA A 276 18.86 -16.72 -10.00
N GLN A 277 19.91 -16.24 -9.32
CA GLN A 277 20.20 -16.59 -7.92
C GLN A 277 19.13 -16.11 -6.94
N LEU A 278 18.69 -14.84 -7.04
CA LEU A 278 17.62 -14.32 -6.17
C LEU A 278 16.31 -15.07 -6.41
N THR A 279 16.01 -15.35 -7.67
CA THR A 279 14.81 -16.10 -8.06
C THR A 279 14.83 -17.54 -7.54
N GLN A 280 15.97 -18.22 -7.63
CA GLN A 280 16.13 -19.57 -7.08
C GLN A 280 15.97 -19.58 -5.55
N ARG A 281 16.54 -18.59 -4.84
CA ARG A 281 16.36 -18.44 -3.40
C ARG A 281 14.90 -18.23 -3.01
N ILE A 282 14.16 -17.45 -3.78
CA ILE A 282 12.71 -17.25 -3.60
C ILE A 282 11.97 -18.59 -3.77
N VAL A 283 12.25 -19.33 -4.83
CA VAL A 283 11.62 -20.64 -5.10
C VAL A 283 11.91 -21.63 -3.97
N ASP A 284 13.16 -21.73 -3.53
CA ASP A 284 13.58 -22.64 -2.46
C ASP A 284 12.91 -22.28 -1.12
N LEU A 285 12.70 -20.99 -0.86
CA LEU A 285 12.04 -20.50 0.35
C LEU A 285 10.54 -20.78 0.31
N ILE A 286 9.89 -20.53 -0.82
CA ILE A 286 8.47 -20.87 -1.06
C ILE A 286 8.24 -22.38 -0.84
N SER A 287 9.09 -23.25 -1.37
CA SER A 287 8.99 -24.72 -1.19
C SER A 287 9.24 -25.22 0.24
N ARG A 288 9.72 -24.35 1.14
CA ARG A 288 9.86 -24.66 2.58
C ARG A 288 8.69 -24.16 3.40
N VAL A 289 8.02 -23.12 2.90
CA VAL A 289 6.85 -22.49 3.53
C VAL A 289 5.55 -23.25 3.18
N PHE A 290 5.45 -23.78 1.95
CA PHE A 290 4.30 -24.53 1.41
C PHE A 290 4.67 -25.98 1.08
#